data_AF-A0A2S8ID60-F1
#
_entry.id   AF-A0A2S8ID60-F1
#
_cell.length_a   1.000
_cell.length_b   1.000
_cell.length_c   1.000
_cell.angle_alpha   90.00
_cell.angle_beta   90.00
_cell.angle_gamma   90.00
#
_symmetry.space_group_name_H-M   'P 1'
#
loop_
_entity.id
_entity.type
_entity.pdbx_description
1 polymer ?
#
loop_
_entity_poly.entity_id
_entity_poly.type
_entity_poly.pdbx_seq_one_letter_code
_entity_poly.pdbx_strand_id
1 'polypeptide(L)'
;MTFSRVRRACGVFAVVCISAFVTQSASVAAPTAYHVKDGTWFGCDTKDRFYKIMSFDKVAFRKAAISAIEAGNCTLFRAGQTVYLGDVPILGGVIQLRREGETEEYWTNREAISTK
;
A
#
# COMPACT_ATOMS: atom_id res chain seq x y z
N MET A 1 -0.62 47.00 53.85
CA MET A 1 -0.04 46.97 52.50
C MET A 1 -0.70 45.84 51.73
N THR A 2 -1.40 46.23 50.65
CA THR A 2 -1.82 45.48 49.44
C THR A 2 -2.51 44.11 49.58
N PHE A 3 -3.85 44.12 49.53
CA PHE A 3 -4.69 42.97 49.16
C PHE A 3 -4.98 43.02 47.64
N SER A 4 -4.56 42.01 46.88
CA SER A 4 -5.00 41.77 45.49
C SER A 4 -6.40 41.14 45.52
N ARG A 5 -7.47 41.81 45.04
CA ARG A 5 -8.01 41.85 43.65
C ARG A 5 -8.28 40.44 43.10
N VAL A 6 -9.45 40.01 42.61
CA VAL A 6 -10.60 40.65 41.94
C VAL A 6 -11.87 39.80 42.16
N ARG A 7 -13.03 40.46 42.12
CA ARG A 7 -14.40 39.97 42.34
C ARG A 7 -15.01 39.23 41.13
N ARG A 8 -15.88 38.27 41.45
CA ARG A 8 -17.16 37.86 40.83
C ARG A 8 -17.54 38.42 39.43
N ALA A 9 -17.73 37.47 38.50
CA ALA A 9 -18.96 37.14 37.73
C ALA A 9 -19.71 38.17 36.85
N CYS A 10 -20.34 37.58 35.82
CA CYS A 10 -21.40 38.06 34.93
C CYS A 10 -20.99 38.95 33.74
N GLY A 11 -21.12 38.38 32.53
CA GLY A 11 -21.05 39.12 31.28
C GLY A 11 -21.12 38.18 30.07
N VAL A 12 -22.33 37.73 29.75
CA VAL A 12 -22.65 37.07 28.48
C VAL A 12 -22.26 37.99 27.32
N PHE A 13 -21.23 37.64 26.56
CA PHE A 13 -21.06 38.08 25.17
C PHE A 13 -20.52 36.90 24.36
N ALA A 14 -21.46 36.22 23.70
CA ALA A 14 -21.18 35.26 22.66
C ALA A 14 -20.48 35.98 21.49
N VAL A 15 -19.20 35.70 21.29
CA VAL A 15 -18.57 35.88 19.98
C VAL A 15 -18.33 34.47 19.45
N VAL A 16 -19.29 34.05 18.63
CA VAL A 16 -19.28 32.82 17.86
C VAL A 16 -18.18 32.97 16.81
N CYS A 17 -16.95 32.58 17.15
CA CYS A 17 -15.92 32.30 16.17
C CYS A 17 -16.22 30.90 15.59
N ILE A 18 -17.17 30.82 14.66
CA ILE A 18 -17.25 29.70 13.73
C ILE A 18 -16.00 29.83 12.86
N SER A 19 -14.90 29.26 13.34
CA SER A 19 -13.71 29.02 12.54
C SER A 19 -14.17 28.16 11.37
N ALA A 20 -14.29 28.78 10.21
CA ALA A 20 -14.60 28.09 8.97
C ALA A 20 -13.53 27.01 8.76
N PHE A 21 -13.86 25.77 9.10
CA PHE A 21 -13.12 24.61 8.62
C PHE A 21 -13.40 24.54 7.11
N VAL A 22 -12.60 25.27 6.34
CA VAL A 22 -12.55 25.18 4.89
C VAL A 22 -12.25 23.71 4.60
N THR A 23 -13.29 22.96 4.23
CA THR A 23 -13.14 21.57 3.83
C THR A 23 -12.52 21.61 2.44
N GLN A 24 -11.20 21.77 2.39
CA GLN A 24 -10.45 21.63 1.14
C GLN A 24 -10.62 20.17 0.71
N SER A 25 -11.50 19.96 -0.26
CA SER A 25 -11.63 18.69 -0.97
C SER A 25 -10.35 18.48 -1.77
N ALA A 26 -9.33 17.87 -1.14
CA ALA A 26 -8.19 17.37 -1.88
C ALA A 26 -8.69 16.25 -2.78
N SER A 27 -8.73 16.48 -4.09
CA SER A 27 -8.93 15.42 -5.07
C SER A 27 -7.70 14.52 -5.07
N VAL A 28 -7.72 13.46 -4.28
CA VAL A 28 -6.68 12.43 -4.33
C VAL A 28 -6.80 11.76 -5.70
N ALA A 29 -5.73 11.85 -6.52
CA ALA A 29 -5.68 11.14 -7.78
C ALA A 29 -5.89 9.64 -7.52
N ALA A 30 -6.86 9.04 -8.19
CA ALA A 30 -7.14 7.62 -8.04
C ALA A 30 -5.88 6.81 -8.44
N PRO A 31 -5.53 5.76 -7.68
CA PRO A 31 -4.45 4.85 -8.07
C PRO A 31 -4.67 4.33 -9.49
N THR A 32 -3.62 4.34 -10.31
CA THR A 32 -3.72 3.80 -11.67
C THR A 32 -3.86 2.29 -11.60
N ALA A 33 -4.93 1.76 -12.20
CA ALA A 33 -5.16 0.33 -12.34
C ALA A 33 -4.27 -0.26 -13.44
N TYR A 34 -3.73 -1.44 -13.16
CA TYR A 34 -2.98 -2.28 -14.09
C TYR A 34 -3.60 -3.68 -14.14
N HIS A 35 -3.23 -4.43 -15.16
CA HIS A 35 -3.61 -5.83 -15.30
C HIS A 35 -2.39 -6.72 -15.32
N VAL A 36 -2.51 -7.86 -14.64
CA VAL A 36 -1.50 -8.91 -14.66
C VAL A 36 -1.45 -9.51 -16.07
N LYS A 37 -0.26 -9.58 -16.67
CA LYS A 37 -0.03 -10.20 -17.97
C LYS A 37 -0.39 -11.68 -17.98
N ASP A 38 -0.49 -12.24 -19.18
CA ASP A 38 -0.70 -13.66 -19.40
C ASP A 38 0.23 -14.54 -18.55
N GLY A 39 -0.27 -15.73 -18.19
CA GLY A 39 0.42 -16.69 -17.35
C GLY A 39 0.11 -16.54 -15.85
N THR A 40 1.01 -17.06 -15.03
CA THR A 40 0.93 -17.00 -13.56
C THR A 40 2.20 -16.37 -13.04
N TRP A 41 2.05 -15.34 -12.21
CA TRP A 41 3.16 -14.57 -11.66
C TRP A 41 3.27 -14.82 -10.17
N PHE A 42 4.50 -15.08 -9.72
CA PHE A 42 4.80 -15.30 -8.32
C PHE A 42 5.18 -13.99 -7.65
N GLY A 43 4.73 -13.75 -6.43
CA GLY A 43 5.18 -12.61 -5.63
C GLY A 43 5.25 -12.90 -4.14
N CYS A 44 6.06 -12.14 -3.40
CA CYS A 44 6.27 -12.31 -1.96
C CYS A 44 6.19 -11.00 -1.18
N ASP A 45 5.85 -11.10 0.10
CA ASP A 45 5.76 -10.01 1.08
C ASP A 45 7.01 -9.09 1.10
N THR A 46 8.18 -9.69 0.86
CA THR A 46 9.48 -9.05 0.97
C THR A 46 10.30 -9.32 -0.28
N LYS A 47 11.06 -8.30 -0.69
CA LYS A 47 11.94 -8.35 -1.86
C LYS A 47 13.04 -9.41 -1.72
N ASP A 48 13.61 -9.56 -0.52
CA ASP A 48 14.65 -10.56 -0.25
C ASP A 48 14.13 -11.99 -0.36
N ARG A 49 12.91 -12.25 0.13
CA ARG A 49 12.29 -13.57 0.00
C ARG A 49 11.99 -13.90 -1.45
N PHE A 50 11.46 -12.94 -2.20
CA PHE A 50 11.23 -13.09 -3.63
C PHE A 50 12.52 -13.50 -4.35
N TYR A 51 13.60 -12.74 -4.19
CA TYR A 51 14.88 -13.07 -4.83
C TYR A 51 15.47 -14.40 -4.38
N LYS A 52 15.39 -14.71 -3.08
CA LYS A 52 15.87 -15.98 -2.55
C LYS A 52 15.13 -17.18 -3.15
N ILE A 53 13.81 -17.09 -3.30
CA ILE A 53 13.03 -18.18 -3.91
C ILE A 53 13.33 -18.27 -5.41
N MET A 54 13.39 -17.12 -6.10
CA MET A 54 13.67 -17.05 -7.54
C MET A 54 15.08 -17.52 -7.94
N SER A 55 16.04 -17.57 -7.00
CA SER A 55 17.41 -18.03 -7.28
C SER A 55 17.57 -19.55 -7.29
N PHE A 56 16.57 -20.28 -6.82
CA PHE A 56 16.62 -21.75 -6.81
C PHE A 56 16.44 -22.35 -8.22
N ASP A 57 16.96 -23.57 -8.40
CA ASP A 57 16.61 -24.39 -9.56
C ASP A 57 15.12 -24.70 -9.61
N LYS A 58 14.62 -25.23 -10.73
CA LYS A 58 13.19 -25.48 -10.94
C LYS A 58 12.54 -26.38 -9.86
N VAL A 59 13.24 -27.40 -9.38
CA VAL A 59 12.70 -28.36 -8.41
C VAL A 59 12.66 -27.74 -7.01
N ALA A 60 13.74 -27.07 -6.62
CA ALA A 60 13.84 -26.37 -5.35
C ALA A 60 12.90 -25.14 -5.30
N PHE A 61 12.79 -24.38 -6.40
CA PHE A 61 11.84 -23.28 -6.57
C PHE A 61 10.42 -23.76 -6.30
N ARG A 62 9.98 -24.83 -6.95
CA ARG A 62 8.60 -25.33 -6.78
C ARG A 62 8.29 -25.67 -5.32
N LYS A 63 9.21 -26.36 -4.64
CA LYS A 63 9.04 -26.71 -3.21
C LYS A 63 9.01 -25.47 -2.32
N ALA A 64 9.95 -24.54 -2.53
CA ALA A 64 10.05 -23.31 -1.73
C ALA A 64 8.85 -22.38 -1.96
N ALA A 65 8.41 -22.23 -3.21
CA ALA A 65 7.25 -21.42 -3.58
C ALA A 65 5.97 -21.95 -2.94
N ILE A 66 5.70 -23.26 -3.03
CA ILE A 66 4.53 -23.89 -2.41
C ILE A 66 4.54 -23.65 -0.90
N SER A 67 5.65 -23.95 -0.22
CA SER A 67 5.77 -23.76 1.23
C SER A 67 5.60 -22.29 1.63
N ALA A 68 6.14 -21.35 0.86
CA ALA A 68 6.00 -19.93 1.16
C ALA A 68 4.59 -19.39 0.93
N ILE A 69 3.86 -19.94 -0.05
CA ILE A 69 2.44 -19.64 -0.30
C ILE A 69 1.57 -20.19 0.83
N GLU A 70 1.78 -21.45 1.24
CA GLU A 70 1.05 -22.07 2.35
C GLU A 70 1.26 -21.31 3.67
N ALA A 71 2.45 -20.76 3.87
CA ALA A 71 2.76 -19.93 5.03
C ALA A 71 2.24 -18.47 4.92
N GLY A 72 1.56 -18.09 3.82
CA GLY A 72 1.00 -16.76 3.61
C GLY A 72 2.03 -15.68 3.25
N ASN A 73 3.30 -16.03 3.06
CA ASN A 73 4.37 -15.08 2.76
C ASN A 73 4.47 -14.73 1.28
N CYS A 74 3.93 -15.58 0.41
CA CYS A 74 3.95 -15.40 -1.04
C CYS A 74 2.59 -15.73 -1.65
N THR A 75 2.37 -15.26 -2.87
CA THR A 75 1.10 -15.38 -3.58
C THR A 75 1.31 -15.62 -5.07
N LEU A 76 0.22 -16.01 -5.75
CA LEU A 76 0.17 -16.14 -7.20
C LEU A 76 -0.83 -15.14 -7.78
N PHE A 77 -0.34 -14.29 -8.66
CA PHE A 77 -1.15 -13.41 -9.48
C PHE A 77 -1.60 -14.14 -10.75
N ARG A 78 -2.87 -14.01 -11.09
CA ARG A 78 -3.46 -14.63 -12.29
C ARG A 78 -3.58 -13.59 -13.39
N ALA A 79 -3.42 -14.01 -14.63
CA ALA A 79 -3.64 -13.17 -15.81
C ALA A 79 -5.00 -12.43 -15.77
N GLY A 80 -5.01 -11.19 -16.24
CA GLY A 80 -6.20 -10.33 -16.31
C GLY A 80 -6.64 -9.74 -14.97
N GLN A 81 -6.02 -10.11 -13.85
CA GLN A 81 -6.37 -9.59 -12.54
C GLN A 81 -6.01 -8.09 -12.41
N THR A 82 -6.95 -7.30 -11.90
CA THR A 82 -6.69 -5.89 -11.53
C THR A 82 -5.75 -5.80 -10.34
N VAL A 83 -4.69 -5.02 -10.51
CA VAL A 83 -3.68 -4.73 -9.50
C VAL A 83 -3.30 -3.26 -9.53
N TYR A 84 -2.75 -2.79 -8.42
CA TYR A 84 -2.26 -1.44 -8.24
C TYR A 84 -0.80 -1.48 -7.83
N LEU A 85 -0.01 -0.52 -8.33
CA LEU A 85 1.38 -0.36 -7.95
C LEU A 85 1.47 0.17 -6.51
N GLY A 86 2.28 -0.51 -5.69
CA GLY A 86 2.81 0.02 -4.43
C GLY A 86 4.16 0.71 -4.70
N ASP A 87 5.23 0.25 -4.04
CA ASP A 87 6.59 0.72 -4.34
C ASP A 87 7.10 0.29 -5.73
N VAL A 88 7.78 1.23 -6.39
CA VAL A 88 8.40 1.06 -7.70
C VAL A 88 9.82 1.63 -7.64
N PRO A 89 10.82 0.80 -7.28
CA PRO A 89 12.21 1.24 -7.23
C PRO A 89 12.70 1.77 -8.59
N ILE A 90 13.43 2.89 -8.56
CA ILE A 90 13.93 3.60 -9.77
C ILE A 90 14.86 2.69 -10.61
N LEU A 91 15.68 1.87 -9.95
CA LEU A 91 16.63 0.94 -10.59
C LEU A 91 16.33 -0.50 -10.18
N GLY A 92 15.16 -1.02 -10.54
CA GLY A 92 14.73 -2.36 -10.17
C GLY A 92 13.87 -3.08 -11.20
N GLY A 93 14.18 -4.35 -11.42
CA GLY A 93 13.34 -5.30 -12.18
C GLY A 93 12.15 -5.84 -11.39
N VAL A 94 11.96 -5.41 -10.14
CA VAL A 94 10.85 -5.81 -9.28
C VAL A 94 10.03 -4.60 -8.83
N ILE A 95 8.74 -4.83 -8.62
CA ILE A 95 7.74 -3.85 -8.21
C ILE A 95 6.83 -4.47 -7.14
N GLN A 96 6.20 -3.66 -6.31
CA GLN A 96 5.11 -4.12 -5.46
C GLN A 96 3.78 -4.01 -6.19
N LEU A 97 2.99 -5.08 -6.07
CA LEU A 97 1.61 -5.13 -6.51
C LEU A 97 0.69 -5.38 -5.33
N ARG A 98 -0.42 -4.66 -5.31
CA ARG A 98 -1.55 -4.85 -4.42
C ARG A 98 -2.78 -5.24 -5.23
N ARG A 99 -3.57 -6.20 -4.76
CA ARG A 99 -4.83 -6.57 -5.44
C ARG A 99 -5.88 -5.50 -5.22
N GLU A 100 -6.87 -5.45 -6.12
CA GLU A 100 -8.05 -4.63 -5.91
C GLU A 100 -8.79 -5.04 -4.63
N GLY A 101 -9.13 -4.06 -3.78
CA GLY A 101 -9.80 -4.28 -2.50
C GLY A 101 -8.92 -4.81 -1.36
N GLU A 102 -7.67 -5.19 -1.62
CA GLU A 102 -6.75 -5.72 -0.60
C GLU A 102 -5.77 -4.65 -0.11
N THR A 103 -5.13 -4.88 1.04
CA THR A 103 -4.12 -3.99 1.62
C THR A 103 -2.70 -4.54 1.49
N GLU A 104 -2.60 -5.84 1.22
CA GLU A 104 -1.38 -6.61 1.18
C GLU A 104 -0.62 -6.35 -0.12
N GLU A 105 0.66 -6.03 0.01
CA GLU A 105 1.55 -5.73 -1.10
C GLU A 105 2.58 -6.85 -1.27
N TYR A 106 2.78 -7.28 -2.51
CA TYR A 106 3.73 -8.34 -2.84
C TYR A 106 4.69 -7.89 -3.93
N TRP A 107 5.97 -8.14 -3.70
CA TRP A 107 7.04 -7.94 -4.66
C TRP A 107 7.00 -9.01 -5.74
N THR A 108 6.99 -8.59 -7.00
CA THR A 108 7.07 -9.44 -8.19
C THR A 108 7.92 -8.77 -9.27
N ASN A 109 8.18 -9.48 -10.36
CA ASN A 109 8.84 -8.95 -11.55
C ASN A 109 8.01 -7.82 -12.19
N ARG A 110 8.67 -6.77 -12.67
CA ARG A 110 8.02 -5.64 -13.36
C ARG A 110 7.23 -6.10 -14.60
N GLU A 111 7.71 -7.16 -15.24
CA GLU A 111 7.11 -7.76 -16.41
C GLU A 111 5.72 -8.35 -16.14
N ALA A 112 5.36 -8.56 -14.86
CA ALA A 112 4.08 -9.13 -14.44
C ALA A 112 2.86 -8.31 -14.83
N ILE A 113 3.04 -7.02 -15.17
CA ILE A 113 1.95 -6.14 -15.58
C ILE A 113 2.13 -5.65 -17.01
N SER A 114 1.02 -5.46 -17.72
CA SER A 114 0.98 -4.69 -18.96
C SER A 114 0.64 -3.24 -18.66
N THR A 115 1.18 -2.31 -19.45
CA THR A 115 0.58 -0.98 -19.57
C THR A 115 -0.85 -1.12 -20.07
N LYS A 116 -1.72 -0.21 -19.58
CA LYS A 116 -3.16 -0.09 -19.90
C LYS A 116 -3.55 -0.61 -21.28
#